data_AF-A0A9E0IJM0-F1
#
_entry.id   AF-A0A9E0IJM0-F1
#
_cell.length_a   1.000
_cell.length_b   1.000
_cell.length_c   1.000
_cell.angle_alpha   90.00
_cell.angle_beta   90.00
_cell.angle_gamma   90.00
#
_symmetry.space_group_name_H-M   'P 1'
#
loop_
_entity.id
_entity.type
_entity.pdbx_description
1 polymer ?
#
loop_
_entity_poly.entity_id
_entity_poly.type
_entity_poly.pdbx_seq_one_letter_code
_entity_poly.pdbx_strand_id
1 'polypeptide(L)'
;MQSVQTALWVVVVLVMLALVFDFMNGFHDAANSIATVVSTGVLKPGQAVIFAAFFNVVAIFVFHLSVAATVGKGIVAPGVVDTYVVFGALVGAITWNFITWYYGIPSSSSHALIGGIVGAAIGKAGVGSLLASGVFKTIVFIFISPLLGFMLGSLML
;
A
#
# COMPACT_ATOMS: atom_id res chain seq x y z
N MET A 1 -4.74 -7.33 28.19
CA MET A 1 -4.32 -7.72 26.83
C MET A 1 -3.79 -9.13 26.92
N GLN A 2 -4.44 -10.12 26.31
CA GLN A 2 -3.82 -11.45 26.21
C GLN A 2 -2.63 -11.33 25.25
N SER A 3 -1.42 -11.50 25.77
CA SER A 3 -0.22 -11.60 24.94
C SER A 3 -0.33 -12.89 24.14
N VAL A 4 -0.68 -12.79 22.86
CA VAL A 4 -0.53 -13.91 21.93
C VAL A 4 0.95 -14.25 21.89
N GLN A 5 1.30 -15.45 22.34
CA GLN A 5 2.69 -15.90 22.32
C GLN A 5 3.06 -16.26 20.88
N THR A 6 3.62 -15.30 20.16
CA THR A 6 4.06 -15.46 18.77
C THR A 6 5.49 -15.97 18.74
N ALA A 7 5.71 -17.12 18.09
CA ALA A 7 7.05 -17.64 17.91
C ALA A 7 7.88 -16.71 17.01
N LEU A 8 9.17 -16.56 17.31
CA LEU A 8 10.07 -15.66 16.57
C LEU A 8 10.06 -15.93 15.06
N TRP A 9 10.00 -17.19 14.65
CA TRP A 9 9.97 -17.56 13.23
C TRP A 9 8.75 -16.98 12.49
N VAL A 10 7.60 -16.84 13.16
CA VAL A 10 6.40 -16.24 12.56
C VAL A 10 6.63 -14.77 12.27
N VAL A 11 7.28 -14.05 13.20
CA VAL A 11 7.63 -12.64 13.02
C VAL A 11 8.60 -12.48 11.86
N VAL A 12 9.62 -13.35 11.77
CA VAL A 12 10.57 -13.34 10.65
C VAL A 12 9.86 -13.54 9.31
N VAL A 13 8.94 -14.51 9.22
CA VAL A 13 8.15 -14.74 8.00
C VAL A 13 7.31 -13.53 7.64
N LEU A 14 6.66 -12.89 8.61
CA LEU A 14 5.87 -11.68 8.37
C LEU A 14 6.72 -10.50 7.89
N VAL A 15 7.90 -10.31 8.46
CA VAL A 15 8.84 -9.27 8.00
C VAL A 15 9.27 -9.55 6.57
N MET A 16 9.58 -10.81 6.24
CA MET A 16 9.91 -11.19 4.87
C MET A 16 8.75 -10.92 3.90
N LEU A 17 7.51 -11.23 4.29
CA LEU A 17 6.32 -10.91 3.49
C LEU A 17 6.13 -9.39 3.34
N ALA A 18 6.34 -8.61 4.39
CA ALA A 18 6.27 -7.15 4.32
C ALA A 18 7.31 -6.59 3.35
N LEU A 19 8.55 -7.11 3.38
CA LEU A 19 9.60 -6.71 2.44
C LEU A 19 9.25 -7.08 0.98
N VAL A 20 8.64 -8.25 0.76
CA VAL A 20 8.15 -8.65 -0.57
C VAL A 20 7.04 -7.70 -1.04
N PHE A 21 6.08 -7.38 -0.16
CA PHE A 21 5.04 -6.41 -0.47
C PHE A 21 5.62 -5.03 -0.80
N ASP A 22 6.58 -4.54 -0.01
CA ASP A 22 7.22 -3.24 -0.23
C ASP A 22 8.02 -3.22 -1.54
N PHE A 23 8.71 -4.31 -1.89
CA PHE A 23 9.38 -4.44 -3.18
C PHE A 23 8.37 -4.37 -4.34
N MET A 24 7.27 -5.11 -4.25
CA MET A 24 6.22 -5.07 -5.28
C MET A 24 5.56 -3.69 -5.35
N ASN A 25 5.37 -3.04 -4.21
CA ASN A 25 4.83 -1.70 -4.14
C ASN A 25 5.73 -0.71 -4.88
N GLY A 26 7.04 -0.73 -4.58
CA GLY A 26 8.03 0.08 -5.28
C GLY A 26 8.08 -0.21 -6.78
N PHE A 27 7.95 -1.48 -7.18
CA PHE A 27 7.92 -1.88 -8.58
C PHE A 27 6.71 -1.29 -9.34
N HIS A 28 5.51 -1.36 -8.77
CA HIS A 28 4.29 -0.76 -9.34
C HIS A 28 4.37 0.77 -9.38
N ASP A 29 4.80 1.39 -8.28
CA ASP A 29 4.76 2.85 -8.14
C ASP A 29 5.93 3.56 -8.85
N ALA A 30 7.06 2.88 -9.09
CA ALA A 30 8.18 3.47 -9.82
C ALA A 30 7.73 3.98 -11.20
N ALA A 31 6.89 3.21 -11.91
CA ALA A 31 6.35 3.58 -13.22
C ALA A 31 5.63 4.94 -13.19
N ASN A 32 4.85 5.21 -12.12
CA ASN A 32 4.10 6.47 -11.97
C ASN A 32 5.02 7.69 -11.89
N SER A 33 6.21 7.54 -11.29
CA SER A 33 7.16 8.64 -11.09
C SER A 33 8.12 8.87 -12.27
N ILE A 34 8.37 7.84 -13.09
CA ILE A 34 9.38 7.89 -14.16
C ILE A 34 8.82 7.97 -15.57
N ALA A 35 7.52 7.71 -15.76
CA ALA A 35 6.91 7.62 -17.08
C ALA A 35 7.18 8.88 -17.94
N THR A 36 7.11 10.08 -17.36
CA THR A 36 7.30 11.35 -18.08
C THR A 36 8.76 11.55 -18.52
N VAL A 37 9.73 11.38 -17.62
CA VAL A 37 11.15 11.58 -17.92
C VAL A 37 11.73 10.51 -18.85
N VAL A 38 11.18 9.28 -18.81
CA VAL A 38 11.58 8.21 -19.72
C VAL A 38 10.95 8.39 -21.10
N SER A 39 9.65 8.72 -21.19
CA SER A 39 8.96 8.91 -22.47
C SER A 39 9.44 10.15 -23.24
N THR A 40 9.85 11.20 -22.55
CA THR A 40 10.47 12.39 -23.16
C THR A 40 11.96 12.22 -23.49
N GLY A 41 12.57 11.09 -23.10
CA GLY A 41 13.98 10.80 -23.37
C GLY A 41 14.98 11.58 -22.52
N VAL A 42 14.54 12.25 -21.45
CA VAL A 42 15.41 12.99 -20.52
C VAL A 42 16.34 12.05 -19.76
N LEU A 43 15.83 10.88 -19.33
CA LEU A 43 16.61 9.84 -18.65
C LEU A 43 16.41 8.48 -19.31
N LYS A 44 17.47 7.67 -19.35
CA LYS A 44 17.33 6.24 -19.69
C LYS A 44 16.56 5.50 -18.60
N PRO A 45 15.81 4.43 -18.91
CA PRO A 45 15.00 3.70 -17.93
C PRO A 45 15.75 3.34 -16.63
N GLY A 46 16.97 2.79 -16.75
CA GLY A 46 17.78 2.44 -15.56
C GLY A 46 18.16 3.64 -14.69
N GLN A 47 18.46 4.79 -15.30
CA GLN A 47 18.77 6.02 -14.56
C GLN A 47 17.54 6.55 -13.83
N ALA A 48 16.37 6.48 -14.49
CA ALA A 48 15.12 6.92 -13.90
C ALA A 48 14.71 6.06 -12.70
N VAL A 49 14.93 4.74 -12.75
CA VAL A 49 14.69 3.83 -11.61
C VAL A 49 15.60 4.17 -10.42
N ILE A 50 16.90 4.39 -10.65
CA ILE A 50 17.84 4.79 -9.59
C ILE A 50 17.42 6.13 -8.97
N PHE A 51 17.01 7.08 -9.81
CA PHE A 51 16.50 8.38 -9.38
C PHE A 51 15.25 8.23 -8.49
N ALA A 52 14.27 7.45 -8.92
CA ALA A 52 13.07 7.16 -8.13
C ALA A 52 13.40 6.47 -6.80
N ALA A 53 14.31 5.48 -6.81
CA ALA A 53 14.72 4.78 -5.61
C ALA A 53 15.39 5.73 -4.59
N PHE A 54 16.29 6.60 -5.05
CA PHE A 54 16.94 7.60 -4.20
C PHE A 54 15.93 8.51 -3.51
N PHE A 55 14.99 9.11 -4.27
CA PHE A 55 13.99 10.02 -3.68
C PHE A 55 12.98 9.30 -2.78
N ASN A 56 12.63 8.04 -3.06
CA ASN A 56 11.79 7.25 -2.16
C ASN A 56 12.48 7.02 -0.80
N VAL A 57 13.80 6.77 -0.79
CA VAL A 57 14.56 6.66 0.46
C VAL A 57 14.61 8.00 1.20
N VAL A 58 14.89 9.09 0.48
CA VAL A 58 14.92 10.45 1.07
C VAL A 58 13.57 10.82 1.68
N ALA A 59 12.46 10.45 1.04
CA ALA A 59 11.12 10.79 1.48
C ALA A 59 10.81 10.28 2.91
N ILE A 60 11.37 9.15 3.33
CA ILE A 60 11.17 8.58 4.67
C ILE A 60 11.73 9.51 5.77
N PHE A 61 12.76 10.31 5.45
CA PHE A 61 13.36 11.25 6.40
C PHE A 61 12.65 12.61 6.44
N VAL A 62 11.84 12.92 5.43
CA VAL A 62 11.18 14.23 5.27
C VAL A 62 9.70 14.16 5.64
N PHE A 63 9.03 13.05 5.32
CA PHE A 63 7.59 12.90 5.45
C PHE A 63 7.19 11.99 6.61
N HIS A 64 6.04 12.27 7.21
CA HIS A 64 5.45 11.45 8.25
C HIS A 64 4.81 10.18 7.68
N LEU A 65 4.84 9.09 8.45
CA LEU A 65 4.28 7.77 8.10
C LEU A 65 2.74 7.71 8.25
N SER A 66 2.02 8.71 7.73
CA SER A 66 0.58 8.88 7.90
C SER A 66 -0.26 7.76 7.27
N VAL A 67 0.20 7.19 6.14
CA VAL A 67 -0.46 6.05 5.49
C VAL A 67 -0.37 4.81 6.38
N ALA A 68 0.83 4.52 6.92
CA ALA A 68 1.03 3.39 7.84
C ALA A 68 0.16 3.52 9.09
N ALA A 69 0.03 4.73 9.65
CA ALA A 69 -0.86 4.99 10.78
C ALA A 69 -2.34 4.73 10.44
N THR A 70 -2.77 5.12 9.25
CA THR A 70 -4.15 4.91 8.76
C THR A 70 -4.44 3.43 8.56
N VAL A 71 -3.53 2.69 7.92
CA VAL A 71 -3.68 1.23 7.72
C VAL A 71 -3.66 0.50 9.06
N GLY A 72 -2.78 0.90 9.99
CA GLY A 72 -2.61 0.23 11.28
C GLY A 72 -3.72 0.48 12.30
N LYS A 73 -4.42 1.63 12.25
CA LYS A 73 -5.42 2.02 13.28
C LYS A 73 -6.73 2.58 12.75
N GLY A 74 -6.80 2.93 11.46
CA GLY A 74 -7.93 3.65 10.88
C GLY A 74 -8.98 2.76 10.23
N ILE A 75 -8.67 1.49 9.93
CA ILE A 75 -9.54 0.62 9.12
C ILE A 75 -10.28 -0.43 9.97
N VAL A 76 -9.62 -0.98 10.99
CA VAL A 76 -10.13 -2.10 11.79
C VAL A 76 -10.09 -1.72 13.27
N ALA A 77 -11.09 -2.17 14.04
CA ALA A 77 -11.18 -1.92 15.47
C ALA A 77 -9.93 -2.40 16.24
N PRO A 78 -9.47 -1.65 17.27
CA PRO A 78 -8.34 -2.06 18.09
C PRO A 78 -8.51 -3.45 18.71
N GLY A 79 -7.45 -4.24 18.72
CA GLY A 79 -7.46 -5.60 19.29
C GLY A 79 -7.91 -6.71 18.34
N VAL A 80 -8.44 -6.37 17.16
CA VAL A 80 -8.75 -7.36 16.11
C VAL A 80 -7.52 -7.70 15.27
N VAL A 81 -6.71 -6.69 14.95
CA VAL A 81 -5.49 -6.88 14.15
C VAL A 81 -4.43 -7.61 14.98
N ASP A 82 -4.13 -8.83 14.57
CA ASP A 82 -3.05 -9.66 15.10
C ASP A 82 -2.18 -10.20 13.96
N THR A 83 -1.24 -11.08 14.33
CA THR A 83 -0.30 -11.73 13.43
C THR A 83 -0.99 -12.44 12.24
N TYR A 84 -2.17 -13.05 12.46
CA TYR A 84 -2.93 -13.74 11.42
C TYR A 84 -3.63 -12.78 10.46
N VAL A 85 -4.19 -11.69 10.99
CA VAL A 85 -4.79 -10.63 10.16
C VAL A 85 -3.73 -9.96 9.29
N VAL A 86 -2.55 -9.68 9.85
CA VAL A 86 -1.43 -9.10 9.09
C VAL A 86 -0.95 -10.07 8.00
N PHE A 87 -0.84 -11.36 8.32
CA PHE A 87 -0.51 -12.39 7.32
C PHE A 87 -1.51 -12.40 6.17
N GLY A 88 -2.81 -12.48 6.47
CA GLY A 88 -3.87 -12.46 5.46
C GLY A 88 -3.88 -11.17 4.63
N ALA A 89 -3.63 -10.03 5.26
CA ALA A 89 -3.53 -8.75 4.59
C ALA A 89 -2.39 -8.69 3.58
N LEU A 90 -1.18 -9.11 3.99
CA LEU A 90 -0.01 -9.13 3.13
C LEU A 90 -0.16 -10.13 1.98
N VAL A 91 -0.60 -11.35 2.26
CA VAL A 91 -0.81 -12.38 1.22
C VAL A 91 -1.86 -11.93 0.21
N GLY A 92 -2.99 -11.37 0.67
CA GLY A 92 -4.03 -10.85 -0.20
C GLY A 92 -3.53 -9.70 -1.09
N ALA A 93 -2.82 -8.74 -0.50
CA ALA A 93 -2.28 -7.59 -1.21
C ALA A 93 -1.20 -7.97 -2.23
N ILE A 94 -0.25 -8.84 -1.84
CA ILE A 94 0.79 -9.39 -2.71
C ILE A 94 0.16 -10.14 -3.88
N THR A 95 -0.81 -11.02 -3.61
CA THR A 95 -1.51 -11.79 -4.65
C THR A 95 -2.19 -10.85 -5.64
N TRP A 96 -2.89 -9.83 -5.16
CA TRP A 96 -3.54 -8.85 -6.02
C TRP A 96 -2.52 -8.06 -6.85
N ASN A 97 -1.42 -7.61 -6.23
CA ASN A 97 -0.35 -6.91 -6.93
C ASN A 97 0.30 -7.78 -8.02
N PHE A 98 0.41 -9.10 -7.82
CA PHE A 98 0.93 -10.02 -8.84
C PHE A 98 -0.04 -10.14 -10.01
N ILE A 99 -1.34 -10.28 -9.72
CA ILE A 99 -2.39 -10.36 -10.74
C ILE A 99 -2.38 -9.09 -11.60
N THR A 100 -2.46 -7.92 -10.97
CA THR A 100 -2.53 -6.64 -11.70
C THR A 100 -1.27 -6.38 -12.49
N TRP A 101 -0.10 -6.71 -11.93
CA TRP A 101 1.16 -6.65 -12.66
C TRP A 101 1.17 -7.55 -13.89
N TYR A 102 0.77 -8.81 -13.74
CA TYR A 102 0.77 -9.77 -14.85
C TYR A 102 -0.09 -9.31 -16.02
N TYR A 103 -1.21 -8.64 -15.74
CA TYR A 103 -2.09 -8.05 -16.74
C TYR A 103 -1.72 -6.61 -17.15
N GLY A 104 -0.64 -6.03 -16.61
CA GLY A 104 -0.22 -4.66 -16.90
C GLY A 104 -1.23 -3.59 -16.45
N ILE A 105 -2.08 -3.92 -15.47
CA ILE A 105 -3.11 -3.01 -14.94
C ILE A 105 -2.48 -2.12 -13.87
N PRO A 106 -2.49 -0.79 -14.03
CA PRO A 106 -2.02 0.11 -12.97
C PRO A 106 -2.90 -0.07 -11.73
N SER A 107 -2.27 -0.40 -10.60
CA SER A 107 -2.96 -0.70 -9.36
C SER A 107 -2.34 0.04 -8.19
N SER A 108 -3.16 0.37 -7.19
CA SER A 108 -2.69 0.99 -5.96
C SER A 108 -2.44 -0.07 -4.90
N SER A 109 -1.15 -0.31 -4.58
CA SER A 109 -0.76 -1.25 -3.53
C SER A 109 -1.32 -0.88 -2.15
N SER A 110 -1.49 0.42 -1.86
CA SER A 110 -2.12 0.87 -0.61
C SER A 110 -3.58 0.40 -0.51
N HIS A 111 -4.34 0.46 -1.61
CA HIS A 111 -5.70 -0.07 -1.64
C HIS A 111 -5.72 -1.60 -1.61
N ALA A 112 -4.75 -2.26 -2.25
CA ALA A 112 -4.59 -3.71 -2.15
C ALA A 112 -4.36 -4.15 -0.70
N LEU A 113 -3.52 -3.43 0.06
CA LEU A 113 -3.27 -3.69 1.47
C LEU A 113 -4.50 -3.42 2.35
N ILE A 114 -5.24 -2.34 2.09
CA ILE A 114 -6.50 -2.06 2.79
C ILE A 114 -7.55 -3.13 2.46
N GLY A 115 -7.66 -3.57 1.21
CA GLY A 115 -8.53 -4.69 0.83
C GLY A 115 -8.16 -5.98 1.55
N GLY A 116 -6.86 -6.28 1.62
CA GLY A 116 -6.33 -7.42 2.36
C GLY A 116 -6.66 -7.38 3.84
N ILE A 117 -6.45 -6.24 4.51
CA ILE A 117 -6.73 -6.11 5.95
C ILE A 117 -8.23 -6.19 6.23
N VAL A 118 -9.07 -5.60 5.37
CA VAL A 118 -10.54 -5.69 5.45
C VAL A 118 -10.99 -7.14 5.31
N GLY A 119 -10.51 -7.86 4.28
CA GLY A 119 -10.86 -9.26 4.06
C GLY A 119 -10.44 -10.16 5.21
N ALA A 120 -9.21 -10.01 5.70
CA ALA A 120 -8.70 -10.79 6.83
C ALA A 120 -9.44 -10.46 8.15
N ALA A 121 -9.77 -9.20 8.40
CA ALA A 121 -10.54 -8.79 9.57
C ALA A 121 -11.98 -9.31 9.53
N ILE A 122 -12.64 -9.26 8.37
CA ILE A 122 -13.98 -9.86 8.18
C ILE A 122 -13.92 -11.37 8.45
N GLY A 123 -12.92 -12.06 7.90
CA GLY A 123 -12.75 -13.50 8.10
C GLY A 123 -12.55 -13.88 9.58
N LYS A 124 -11.87 -13.03 10.35
CA LYS A 124 -11.60 -13.27 11.77
C LYS A 124 -12.74 -12.86 12.70
N ALA A 125 -13.29 -11.66 12.51
CA ALA A 125 -14.15 -10.99 13.50
C ALA A 125 -15.46 -10.44 12.89
N GLY A 126 -15.74 -10.76 11.63
CA GLY A 126 -16.94 -10.31 10.93
C GLY A 126 -16.89 -8.84 10.52
N VAL A 127 -17.92 -8.41 9.78
CA VAL A 127 -18.03 -7.05 9.22
C VAL A 127 -18.10 -5.98 10.30
N GLY A 128 -18.65 -6.29 11.48
CA GLY A 128 -18.74 -5.36 12.62
C GLY A 128 -17.38 -4.93 13.20
N SER A 129 -16.28 -5.59 12.83
CA SER A 129 -14.92 -5.23 13.24
C SER A 129 -14.34 -4.04 12.46
N LEU A 130 -14.99 -3.62 11.38
CA LEU A 130 -14.50 -2.55 10.51
C LEU A 130 -14.90 -1.18 11.02
N LEU A 131 -13.98 -0.23 10.90
CA LEU A 131 -14.24 1.18 11.16
C LEU A 131 -14.83 1.81 9.89
N ALA A 132 -16.15 1.91 9.85
CA ALA A 132 -16.89 2.43 8.69
C ALA A 132 -16.38 3.80 8.22
N SER A 133 -16.00 4.68 9.16
CA SER A 133 -15.45 6.01 8.85
C SER A 133 -14.14 5.93 8.06
N GLY A 134 -13.23 5.03 8.44
CA GLY A 134 -11.96 4.84 7.75
C GLY A 134 -12.13 4.23 6.37
N VAL A 135 -12.91 3.14 6.29
CA VAL A 135 -13.21 2.45 5.03
C VAL A 135 -13.89 3.40 4.04
N PHE A 136 -14.90 4.14 4.50
CA PHE A 136 -15.61 5.10 3.67
C PHE A 136 -14.70 6.23 3.18
N LYS A 137 -13.84 6.76 4.06
CA LYS A 137 -12.86 7.78 3.67
C LYS A 137 -11.92 7.26 2.57
N THR A 138 -11.41 6.04 2.70
CA THR A 138 -10.57 5.44 1.65
C THR A 138 -11.33 5.34 0.32
N ILE A 139 -12.57 4.83 0.32
CA ILE A 139 -13.39 4.69 -0.89
C ILE A 139 -13.63 6.04 -1.57
N VAL A 140 -13.97 7.08 -0.80
CA VAL A 140 -14.23 8.41 -1.35
C VAL A 140 -12.97 8.99 -2.02
N PHE A 141 -11.80 8.79 -1.43
CA PHE A 141 -10.55 9.31 -1.98
C PHE A 141 -10.04 8.58 -3.22
N ILE A 142 -10.59 7.41 -3.56
CA ILE A 142 -10.37 6.77 -4.88
C ILE A 142 -10.84 7.69 -6.01
N PHE A 143 -11.91 8.45 -5.80
CA PHE A 143 -12.46 9.36 -6.81
C PHE A 143 -11.95 10.79 -6.66
N ILE A 144 -11.83 11.27 -5.41
CA ILE A 144 -11.40 12.65 -5.16
C ILE A 144 -9.93 12.86 -5.57
N SER A 145 -9.03 11.92 -5.26
CA SER A 145 -7.61 12.13 -5.49
C SER A 145 -7.23 12.25 -6.99
N PRO A 146 -7.73 11.39 -7.91
CA PRO A 146 -7.44 11.57 -9.34
C PRO A 146 -8.11 12.82 -9.90
N LEU A 147 -9.32 13.17 -9.44
CA LEU A 147 -10.03 14.36 -9.89
C LEU A 147 -9.26 15.64 -9.53
N LEU A 148 -8.81 15.75 -8.28
CA LEU A 148 -8.00 16.88 -7.84
C LEU A 148 -6.65 16.93 -8.57
N GLY A 149 -5.99 15.78 -8.76
CA GLY A 149 -4.76 15.70 -9.54
C GLY A 149 -4.94 16.19 -10.98
N PHE A 150 -6.01 15.78 -11.64
CA PHE A 150 -6.37 16.24 -12.98
C PHE A 150 -6.64 17.75 -13.01
N MET A 151 -7.48 18.26 -12.09
CA MET A 151 -7.82 19.69 -12.04
C MET A 151 -6.58 20.55 -11.81
N LEU A 152 -5.77 20.24 -10.79
CA LEU A 152 -4.57 21.01 -10.49
C LEU A 152 -3.54 20.92 -11.61
N GLY A 153 -3.33 19.73 -12.18
CA GLY A 153 -2.45 19.56 -13.34
C GLY A 153 -2.92 20.39 -14.54
N SER A 154 -4.22 20.43 -14.82
CA SER A 154 -4.79 21.22 -15.92
C SER A 154 -4.68 22.74 -15.72
N LEU A 155 -4.58 23.22 -14.48
CA LEU A 155 -4.41 24.65 -14.17
C LEU A 155 -2.94 25.12 -14.27
N MET A 156 -1.99 24.18 -14.21
CA MET A 156 -0.55 24.47 -14.30
C MET A 156 -0.02 24.44 -15.75
N LEU A 157 -0.83 23.91 -16.69
CA LEU A 157 -0.59 23.94 -18.13
C LEU A 157 -1.14 25.24 -18.72
#